data_AF-X1C9T0-F1
#
_entry.id   AF-X1C9T0-F1
#
_cell.length_a   1.000
_cell.length_b   1.000
_cell.length_c   1.000
_cell.angle_alpha   90.00
_cell.angle_beta   90.00
_cell.angle_gamma   90.00
#
_symmetry.space_group_name_H-M   'P 1'
#
loop_
_entity.id
_entity.type
_entity.pdbx_description
1 polymer ?
#
loop_
_entity_poly.entity_id
_entity_poly.type
_entity_poly.pdbx_seq_one_letter_code
_entity_poly.pdbx_strand_id
1 'polypeptide(L)'
;MAEQLAEEGIEMNWDTFLVPYGKDTSAAVYALNFAVRAAMTFGGLKPGNLAQAREILLYNKARVYAFVLALGVDPGVDGDQVITDEKYATAAGAINFGFPVISDVDLPQILPTGICTYEHVVSNIPRETIVSKSIEIRGLEIKVTEIPIPVPYGAGFKGERVRKEQMQV
;
A
#
# COMPACT_ATOMS: atom_id res chain seq x y z
N MET A 1 6.91 2.16 10.71
CA MET A 1 6.96 2.92 9.45
C MET A 1 6.64 4.40 9.65
N ALA A 2 5.41 4.80 10.01
CA ALA A 2 5.09 6.23 10.12
C ALA A 2 6.03 7.01 11.07
N GLU A 3 6.37 6.43 12.23
CA GLU A 3 7.34 7.03 13.16
C GLU A 3 8.74 7.14 12.54
N GLN A 4 9.21 6.09 11.86
CA GLN A 4 10.50 6.11 11.16
C GLN A 4 10.55 7.18 10.07
N LEU A 5 9.45 7.39 9.33
CA LEU A 5 9.36 8.46 8.34
C LEU A 5 9.38 9.85 9.00
N ALA A 6 8.71 10.00 10.15
CA ALA A 6 8.74 11.25 10.91
C ALA A 6 10.13 11.57 11.49
N GLU A 7 10.85 10.55 11.97
CA GLU A 7 12.22 10.69 12.47
C GLU A 7 13.18 11.17 11.37
N GLU A 8 12.99 10.69 10.14
CA GLU A 8 13.72 11.15 8.95
C GLU A 8 13.20 12.49 8.39
N GLY A 9 12.26 13.14 9.07
CA GLY A 9 11.73 14.46 8.68
C GLY A 9 10.84 14.44 7.43
N ILE A 10 10.27 13.28 7.06
CA ILE A 10 9.39 13.16 5.90
C ILE A 10 8.00 13.72 6.22
N GLU A 11 7.53 14.63 5.37
CA GLU A 11 6.20 15.23 5.50
C GLU A 11 5.10 14.24 5.09
N MET A 12 4.22 13.93 6.04
CA MET A 12 3.13 12.98 5.88
C MET A 12 1.77 13.67 6.05
N ASN A 13 1.09 13.95 4.94
CA ASN A 13 -0.27 14.49 4.96
C ASN A 13 -1.03 14.14 3.66
N TRP A 14 -2.25 14.66 3.53
CA TRP A 14 -3.10 14.45 2.36
C TRP A 14 -2.55 15.13 1.09
N ASP A 15 -1.85 16.25 1.23
CA ASP A 15 -1.26 17.00 0.11
C ASP A 15 -0.01 16.30 -0.44
N THR A 16 0.77 15.63 0.42
CA THR A 16 1.91 14.80 0.02
C THR A 16 1.53 13.38 -0.42
N PHE A 17 0.24 13.02 -0.36
CA PHE A 17 -0.30 11.69 -0.64
C PHE A 17 0.27 10.57 0.26
N LEU A 18 0.79 10.92 1.43
CA LEU A 18 1.39 9.99 2.39
C LEU A 18 0.67 10.10 3.74
N VAL A 19 -0.35 9.26 3.93
CA VAL A 19 -1.29 9.38 5.06
C VAL A 19 -1.08 8.26 6.08
N PRO A 20 -0.64 8.56 7.32
CA PRO A 20 -0.55 7.59 8.39
C PRO A 20 -1.92 7.38 9.03
N TYR A 21 -2.41 6.13 9.06
CA TYR A 21 -3.73 5.81 9.62
C TYR A 21 -3.71 5.48 11.12
N GLY A 22 -2.62 4.90 11.63
CA GLY A 22 -2.50 4.50 13.02
C GLY A 22 -1.30 3.57 13.24
N LYS A 23 -0.99 3.29 14.52
CA LYS A 23 0.08 2.36 14.90
C LYS A 23 -0.40 0.91 14.91
N ASP A 24 -1.65 0.70 15.32
CA ASP A 24 -2.24 -0.63 15.42
C ASP A 24 -2.47 -1.23 14.04
N THR A 25 -2.27 -2.53 13.91
CA THR A 25 -2.48 -3.28 12.66
C THR A 25 -3.90 -3.09 12.12
N SER A 26 -4.89 -3.08 13.01
CA SER A 26 -6.29 -2.80 12.67
C SER A 26 -6.52 -1.49 11.91
N ALA A 27 -5.66 -0.48 12.06
CA ALA A 27 -5.79 0.80 11.35
C ALA A 27 -5.62 0.66 9.82
N ALA A 28 -4.99 -0.43 9.33
CA ALA A 28 -4.89 -0.72 7.91
C ALA A 28 -6.27 -0.86 7.23
N VAL A 29 -7.32 -1.18 7.99
CA VAL A 29 -8.71 -1.23 7.49
C VAL A 29 -9.15 0.11 6.89
N TYR A 30 -8.60 1.24 7.35
CA TYR A 30 -8.95 2.56 6.81
C TYR A 30 -8.49 2.75 5.37
N ALA A 31 -7.36 2.15 4.99
CA ALA A 31 -6.87 2.15 3.61
C ALA A 31 -7.81 1.32 2.70
N LEU A 32 -8.23 0.13 3.15
CA LEU A 32 -9.19 -0.70 2.42
C LEU A 32 -10.56 -0.02 2.31
N ASN A 33 -11.02 0.63 3.38
CA ASN A 33 -12.25 1.42 3.36
C ASN A 33 -12.17 2.61 2.39
N PHE A 34 -10.99 3.22 2.21
CA PHE A 34 -10.80 4.24 1.20
C PHE A 34 -10.98 3.68 -0.21
N ALA A 35 -10.45 2.48 -0.49
CA ALA A 35 -10.64 1.78 -1.76
C ALA A 35 -12.13 1.44 -2.01
N VAL A 36 -12.85 0.93 -0.99
CA VAL A 36 -14.30 0.72 -1.06
C VAL A 36 -15.04 2.01 -1.43
N ARG A 37 -14.70 3.13 -0.78
CA ARG A 37 -15.31 4.42 -1.09
C ARG A 37 -15.03 4.88 -2.51
N ALA A 38 -13.85 4.60 -3.06
CA ALA A 38 -13.56 4.88 -4.47
C ALA A 38 -14.50 4.09 -5.41
N ALA A 39 -14.78 2.82 -5.10
CA ALA A 39 -15.74 2.01 -5.87
C ALA A 39 -17.18 2.53 -5.78
N MET A 40 -17.61 2.99 -4.61
CA MET A 40 -18.96 3.52 -4.41
C MET A 40 -19.13 4.91 -5.05
N THR A 41 -18.14 5.80 -4.86
CA THR A 41 -18.20 7.19 -5.35
C THR A 41 -17.98 7.29 -6.85
N PHE A 42 -16.96 6.62 -7.39
CA PHE A 42 -16.60 6.72 -8.81
C PHE A 42 -17.19 5.58 -9.65
N GLY A 43 -17.35 4.39 -9.07
CA GLY A 43 -17.99 3.25 -9.75
C GLY A 43 -19.52 3.25 -9.66
N GLY A 44 -20.12 4.11 -8.83
CA GLY A 44 -21.57 4.18 -8.63
C GLY A 44 -22.16 2.93 -7.96
N LEU A 45 -21.32 2.08 -7.37
CA LEU A 45 -21.74 0.84 -6.73
C LEU A 45 -22.42 1.12 -5.40
N LYS A 46 -23.48 0.37 -5.10
CA LYS A 46 -24.23 0.50 -3.85
C LYS A 46 -23.88 -0.62 -2.88
N PRO A 47 -23.79 -0.32 -1.57
CA PRO A 47 -23.61 -1.36 -0.57
C PRO A 47 -24.91 -2.18 -0.42
N GLY A 48 -24.77 -3.43 0.01
CA GLY A 48 -25.91 -4.27 0.36
C GLY A 48 -25.53 -5.75 0.49
N ASN A 49 -26.10 -6.62 -0.34
CA ASN A 49 -25.92 -8.07 -0.21
C ASN A 49 -24.53 -8.56 -0.70
N LEU A 50 -24.26 -9.85 -0.54
CA LEU A 50 -22.99 -10.47 -0.95
C LEU A 50 -22.66 -10.29 -2.44
N ALA A 51 -23.67 -10.22 -3.32
CA ALA A 51 -23.43 -9.98 -4.74
C ALA A 51 -22.93 -8.55 -4.98
N GLN A 52 -23.52 -7.56 -4.33
CA GLN A 52 -23.06 -6.16 -4.40
C GLN A 52 -21.68 -5.96 -3.76
N ALA A 53 -21.41 -6.64 -2.65
CA ALA A 53 -20.07 -6.66 -2.05
C ALA A 53 -19.03 -7.23 -3.02
N ARG A 54 -19.37 -8.31 -3.75
CA ARG A 54 -18.50 -8.88 -4.78
C ARG A 54 -18.24 -7.90 -5.93
N GLU A 55 -19.24 -7.15 -6.37
CA GLU A 55 -19.05 -6.11 -7.40
C GLU A 55 -18.05 -5.03 -6.94
N ILE A 56 -18.12 -4.61 -5.69
CA ILE A 56 -17.16 -3.66 -5.09
C ILE A 56 -15.74 -4.25 -5.10
N LEU A 57 -15.57 -5.52 -4.72
CA LEU A 57 -14.26 -6.18 -4.74
C LEU A 57 -13.70 -6.29 -6.17
N LEU A 58 -14.54 -6.66 -7.14
CA LEU A 58 -14.15 -6.74 -8.55
C LEU A 58 -13.78 -5.37 -9.14
N TYR A 59 -14.49 -4.32 -8.76
CA TYR A 59 -14.13 -2.95 -9.13
C TYR A 59 -12.74 -2.59 -8.60
N ASN A 60 -12.48 -2.86 -7.31
CA ASN A 60 -11.19 -2.58 -6.69
C ASN A 60 -10.04 -3.34 -7.38
N LYS A 61 -10.24 -4.63 -7.66
CA LYS A 61 -9.29 -5.43 -8.42
C LYS A 61 -8.96 -4.80 -9.78
N ALA A 62 -9.97 -4.33 -10.51
CA ALA A 62 -9.80 -3.83 -11.88
C ALA A 62 -9.35 -2.36 -11.98
N ARG A 63 -9.67 -1.51 -10.99
CA ARG A 63 -9.53 -0.05 -11.10
C ARG A 63 -8.62 0.57 -10.06
N VAL A 64 -8.40 -0.08 -8.92
CA VAL A 64 -7.59 0.45 -7.83
C VAL A 64 -6.25 -0.29 -7.79
N TYR A 65 -5.20 0.37 -8.27
CA TYR A 65 -3.85 -0.19 -8.31
C TYR A 65 -3.13 -0.08 -6.96
N ALA A 66 -3.57 -0.87 -5.98
CA ALA A 66 -2.97 -0.95 -4.66
C ALA A 66 -2.29 -2.30 -4.42
N PHE A 67 -1.27 -2.29 -3.55
CA PHE A 67 -0.56 -3.45 -3.03
C PHE A 67 -0.19 -3.19 -1.56
N VAL A 68 0.06 -4.26 -0.81
CA VAL A 68 0.42 -4.19 0.61
C VAL A 68 1.90 -4.50 0.79
N LEU A 69 2.59 -3.68 1.58
CA LEU A 69 3.96 -3.95 2.02
C LEU A 69 3.95 -4.41 3.48
N ALA A 70 4.15 -5.70 3.71
CA ALA A 70 4.29 -6.28 5.05
C ALA A 70 5.78 -6.28 5.42
N LEU A 71 6.23 -5.21 6.08
CA LEU A 71 7.65 -4.99 6.34
C LEU A 71 8.09 -5.40 7.75
N GLY A 72 9.26 -6.03 7.82
CA GLY A 72 9.97 -6.34 9.05
C GLY A 72 9.40 -7.54 9.84
N VAL A 73 10.04 -7.80 10.97
CA VAL A 73 9.69 -8.86 11.92
C VAL A 73 9.00 -8.25 13.13
N ASP A 74 7.94 -8.87 13.62
CA ASP A 74 7.30 -8.46 14.86
C ASP A 74 7.97 -9.10 16.08
N PRO A 75 8.23 -8.33 17.16
CA PRO A 75 8.69 -8.91 18.41
C PRO A 75 7.56 -9.72 19.06
N GLY A 76 7.92 -10.84 19.72
CA GLY A 76 6.97 -11.63 20.51
C GLY A 76 6.07 -12.55 19.69
N VAL A 77 6.49 -12.92 18.48
CA VAL A 77 5.87 -13.99 17.68
C VAL A 77 6.42 -15.35 18.10
N ASP A 78 5.57 -16.38 18.10
CA ASP A 78 5.92 -17.72 18.56
C ASP A 78 6.33 -18.63 17.37
N GLY A 79 7.29 -19.54 17.62
CA GLY A 79 7.70 -20.56 16.66
C GLY A 79 8.40 -19.98 15.42
N ASP A 80 8.01 -20.47 14.24
CA ASP A 80 8.58 -20.06 12.94
C ASP A 80 7.88 -18.82 12.35
N GLN A 81 7.01 -18.16 13.12
CA GLN A 81 6.33 -16.96 12.67
C GLN A 81 7.27 -15.76 12.65
N VAL A 82 7.03 -14.87 11.69
CA VAL A 82 7.83 -13.64 11.52
C VAL A 82 7.00 -12.39 11.80
N ILE A 83 5.68 -12.48 11.64
CA ILE A 83 4.72 -11.41 11.95
C ILE A 83 3.56 -11.97 12.76
N THR A 84 2.86 -11.09 13.48
CA THR A 84 1.69 -11.47 14.29
C THR A 84 0.51 -11.97 13.45
N ASP A 85 -0.32 -12.85 14.04
CA ASP A 85 -1.54 -13.38 13.41
C ASP A 85 -2.50 -12.28 12.93
N GLU A 86 -2.59 -11.18 13.68
CA GLU A 86 -3.41 -10.02 13.28
C GLU A 86 -2.92 -9.41 11.97
N LYS A 87 -1.59 -9.31 11.78
CA LYS A 87 -1.01 -8.81 10.52
C LYS A 87 -1.24 -9.77 9.37
N TYR A 88 -1.07 -11.08 9.60
CA TYR A 88 -1.41 -12.09 8.60
C TYR A 88 -2.87 -11.98 8.15
N ALA A 89 -3.81 -11.92 9.10
CA ALA A 89 -5.24 -11.82 8.81
C ALA A 89 -5.58 -10.51 8.07
N THR A 90 -4.98 -9.40 8.49
CA THR A 90 -5.22 -8.08 7.89
C THR A 90 -4.68 -8.01 6.46
N ALA A 91 -3.47 -8.54 6.22
CA ALA A 91 -2.88 -8.62 4.89
C ALA A 91 -3.67 -9.56 3.98
N ALA A 92 -4.13 -10.71 4.49
CA ALA A 92 -5.03 -11.60 3.77
C ALA A 92 -6.38 -10.95 3.44
N GLY A 93 -6.84 -10.00 4.25
CA GLY A 93 -8.00 -9.16 3.95
C GLY A 93 -7.84 -8.38 2.64
N ALA A 94 -6.64 -7.80 2.41
CA ALA A 94 -6.34 -7.05 1.19
C ALA A 94 -6.32 -7.93 -0.07
N ILE A 95 -5.93 -9.20 0.08
CA ILE A 95 -5.95 -10.17 -1.02
C ILE A 95 -7.34 -10.27 -1.65
N ASN A 96 -8.41 -10.21 -0.86
CA ASN A 96 -9.80 -10.27 -1.36
C ASN A 96 -10.16 -9.10 -2.29
N PHE A 97 -9.49 -7.96 -2.15
CA PHE A 97 -9.64 -6.79 -3.02
C PHE A 97 -8.82 -6.91 -4.31
N GLY A 98 -8.06 -8.00 -4.48
CA GLY A 98 -7.10 -8.18 -5.56
C GLY A 98 -5.79 -7.40 -5.33
N PHE A 99 -5.49 -7.03 -4.09
CA PHE A 99 -4.25 -6.34 -3.74
C PHE A 99 -3.22 -7.37 -3.25
N PRO A 100 -2.09 -7.54 -3.96
CA PRO A 100 -1.06 -8.49 -3.57
C PRO A 100 -0.32 -7.98 -2.33
N VAL A 101 0.22 -8.92 -1.55
CA VAL A 101 1.05 -8.67 -0.37
C VAL A 101 2.49 -8.99 -0.72
N ILE A 102 3.38 -8.02 -0.53
CA ILE A 102 4.81 -8.15 -0.75
C ILE A 102 5.51 -7.94 0.58
N SER A 103 6.52 -8.76 0.88
CA SER A 103 7.27 -8.69 2.12
C SER A 103 8.79 -8.78 1.91
N ASP A 104 9.53 -8.07 2.75
CA ASP A 104 10.99 -8.17 2.85
C ASP A 104 11.44 -9.34 3.73
N VAL A 105 10.53 -9.94 4.49
CA VAL A 105 10.80 -11.09 5.35
C VAL A 105 10.19 -12.36 4.79
N ASP A 106 10.56 -13.50 5.34
CA ASP A 106 10.07 -14.81 4.88
C ASP A 106 8.66 -15.09 5.39
N LEU A 107 7.66 -14.82 4.56
CA LEU A 107 6.26 -15.17 4.78
C LEU A 107 5.85 -16.34 3.89
N PRO A 108 4.89 -17.19 4.32
CA PRO A 108 4.30 -18.21 3.48
C PRO A 108 3.76 -17.62 2.16
N GLN A 109 4.29 -18.09 1.04
CA GLN A 109 3.95 -17.55 -0.27
C GLN A 109 2.64 -18.14 -0.82
N ILE A 110 1.90 -17.32 -1.57
CA ILE A 110 0.69 -17.71 -2.29
C ILE A 110 0.91 -17.28 -3.75
N LEU A 111 1.53 -18.18 -4.51
CA LEU A 111 1.92 -17.97 -5.91
C LEU A 111 0.82 -18.24 -6.97
N PRO A 112 -0.28 -18.97 -6.70
CA PRO A 112 -1.34 -19.14 -7.70
C PRO A 112 -1.92 -17.81 -8.15
N THR A 113 -2.48 -17.74 -9.35
CA THR A 113 -3.23 -16.55 -9.83
C THR A 113 -4.73 -16.71 -9.59
N GLY A 114 -5.48 -15.62 -9.49
CA GLY A 114 -6.94 -15.69 -9.59
C GLY A 114 -7.67 -14.54 -8.92
N ILE A 115 -7.31 -14.24 -7.66
CA ILE A 115 -7.86 -13.07 -6.94
C ILE A 115 -7.00 -11.84 -7.27
N CYS A 116 -5.68 -11.92 -7.06
CA CYS A 116 -4.73 -10.93 -7.57
C CYS A 116 -4.45 -11.15 -9.07
N THR A 117 -3.81 -10.18 -9.71
CA THR A 117 -3.42 -10.24 -11.13
C THR A 117 -2.39 -11.34 -11.37
N TYR A 118 -1.32 -11.34 -10.57
CA TYR A 118 -0.28 -12.37 -10.55
C TYR A 118 -0.32 -13.09 -9.19
N GLU A 119 0.80 -13.16 -8.48
CA GLU A 119 0.92 -13.77 -7.15
C GLU A 119 0.16 -12.96 -6.09
N HIS A 120 -0.44 -13.64 -5.10
CA HIS A 120 -1.13 -12.98 -4.00
C HIS A 120 -0.19 -12.63 -2.84
N VAL A 121 0.79 -13.47 -2.56
CA VAL A 121 1.79 -13.23 -1.50
C VAL A 121 3.17 -13.60 -2.02
N VAL A 122 4.07 -12.61 -2.04
CA VAL A 122 5.48 -12.77 -2.41
C VAL A 122 6.35 -12.28 -1.26
N SER A 123 7.31 -13.11 -0.85
CA SER A 123 8.14 -12.87 0.34
C SER A 123 9.63 -12.82 0.00
N ASN A 124 10.45 -12.45 0.98
CA ASN A 124 11.91 -12.40 0.88
C ASN A 124 12.42 -11.52 -0.28
N ILE A 125 11.77 -10.38 -0.49
CA ILE A 125 12.15 -9.41 -1.51
C ILE A 125 13.10 -8.36 -0.91
N PRO A 126 14.32 -8.16 -1.46
CA PRO A 126 15.23 -7.13 -1.00
C PRO A 126 14.60 -5.74 -1.05
N ARG A 127 14.78 -4.94 0.02
CA ARG A 127 14.16 -3.61 0.17
C ARG A 127 14.52 -2.64 -0.94
N GLU A 128 15.69 -2.80 -1.55
CA GLU A 128 16.18 -2.01 -2.69
C GLU A 128 15.36 -2.24 -3.96
N THR A 129 14.74 -3.41 -4.07
CA THR A 129 13.96 -3.83 -5.25
C THR A 129 12.47 -4.01 -4.96
N ILE A 130 12.05 -3.91 -3.70
CA ILE A 130 10.69 -4.21 -3.26
C ILE A 130 9.64 -3.37 -3.94
N VAL A 131 9.95 -2.08 -4.19
CA VAL A 131 9.04 -1.16 -4.89
C VAL A 131 8.84 -1.60 -6.34
N SER A 132 9.92 -1.83 -7.09
CA SER A 132 9.86 -2.29 -8.48
C SER A 132 9.14 -3.62 -8.62
N LYS A 133 9.43 -4.58 -7.74
CA LYS A 133 8.72 -5.87 -7.65
C LYS A 133 7.22 -5.69 -7.38
N SER A 134 6.85 -4.78 -6.48
CA SER A 134 5.45 -4.54 -6.13
C SER A 134 4.64 -3.94 -7.29
N ILE A 135 5.27 -3.03 -8.04
CA ILE A 135 4.72 -2.46 -9.28
C ILE A 135 4.48 -3.56 -10.32
N GLU A 136 5.46 -4.45 -10.52
CA GLU A 136 5.36 -5.59 -11.44
C GLU A 136 4.24 -6.55 -11.04
N ILE A 137 4.22 -7.03 -9.78
CA ILE A 137 3.24 -8.01 -9.28
C ILE A 137 1.81 -7.46 -9.33
N ARG A 138 1.64 -6.15 -9.09
CA ARG A 138 0.32 -5.53 -9.20
C ARG A 138 -0.08 -5.24 -10.66
N GLY A 139 0.87 -5.32 -11.61
CA GLY A 139 0.65 -5.08 -13.03
C GLY A 139 0.54 -3.60 -13.37
N LEU A 140 1.30 -2.74 -12.69
CA LEU A 140 1.37 -1.32 -13.03
C LEU A 140 2.41 -1.09 -14.12
N GLU A 141 1.98 -0.48 -15.22
CA GLU A 141 2.90 0.09 -16.21
C GLU A 141 3.14 1.56 -15.88
N ILE A 142 4.30 1.87 -15.31
CA ILE A 142 4.71 3.23 -14.99
C ILE A 142 5.67 3.78 -16.04
N LYS A 143 5.44 5.03 -16.45
CA LYS A 143 6.41 5.80 -17.24
C LYS A 143 7.20 6.68 -16.28
N VAL A 144 8.38 6.21 -15.88
CA VAL A 144 9.29 6.99 -15.05
C VAL A 144 10.11 7.88 -15.98
N THR A 145 9.95 9.19 -15.82
CA THR A 145 10.82 10.18 -16.47
C THR A 145 11.89 10.57 -15.47
N GLU A 146 13.12 10.09 -15.67
CA GLU A 146 14.27 10.57 -14.88
C GLU A 146 14.60 12.00 -15.30
N ILE A 147 14.52 12.92 -14.34
CA ILE A 147 14.91 14.31 -14.53
C ILE A 147 16.22 14.49 -13.73
N PRO A 148 17.35 14.85 -14.36
CA PRO A 148 18.63 14.98 -13.69
C PRO A 148 18.70 16.30 -12.91
N ILE A 149 17.90 16.41 -11.85
CA ILE A 149 17.87 17.54 -10.92
C ILE A 149 18.30 17.07 -9.53
N PRO A 150 19.00 17.92 -8.75
CA PRO A 150 19.53 17.55 -7.44
C PRO A 150 18.47 17.56 -6.33
N VAL A 151 17.20 17.79 -6.67
CA VAL A 151 16.08 17.91 -5.74
C VAL A 151 14.98 16.91 -6.08
N PRO A 152 14.24 16.39 -5.09
CA PRO A 152 13.09 15.53 -5.33
C PRO A 152 12.05 16.19 -6.24
N TYR A 153 11.47 15.42 -7.14
CA TYR A 153 10.42 15.87 -8.06
C TYR A 153 9.27 14.88 -8.08
N GLY A 154 8.06 15.38 -7.89
CA GLY A 154 6.85 14.56 -7.89
C GLY A 154 5.61 15.38 -7.58
N ALA A 155 4.45 14.77 -7.82
CA ALA A 155 3.16 15.42 -7.58
C ALA A 155 2.92 15.78 -6.10
N GLY A 156 3.54 15.05 -5.16
CA GLY A 156 3.42 15.31 -3.72
C GLY A 156 4.10 16.61 -3.24
N PHE A 157 5.02 17.18 -4.01
CA PHE A 157 5.62 18.50 -3.71
C PHE A 157 4.81 19.66 -4.30
N LYS A 158 3.76 19.37 -5.09
CA LYS A 158 2.96 20.41 -5.72
C LYS A 158 2.09 21.10 -4.67
N GLY A 159 2.25 22.41 -4.55
CA GLY A 159 1.46 23.23 -3.62
C GLY A 159 2.14 23.45 -2.27
N GLU A 160 3.38 22.97 -2.09
CA GLU A 160 4.20 23.28 -0.94
C GLU A 160 4.36 24.81 -0.78
N ARG A 161 4.14 25.31 0.44
CA ARG A 161 4.20 26.74 0.73
C ARG A 161 5.54 27.10 1.35
N VAL A 162 6.41 27.73 0.56
CA VAL A 162 7.68 28.29 1.05
C VAL A 162 7.41 29.57 1.83
N ARG A 163 7.73 29.58 3.13
CA ARG A 163 7.64 30.79 3.97
C ARG A 163 8.91 31.64 3.80
N LYS A 164 8.82 32.94 4.12
CA LYS A 164 9.95 33.87 4.04
C LYS A 164 11.19 33.40 4.83
N GLU A 165 10.97 32.73 5.97
CA GLU A 165 12.04 32.16 6.82
C GLU A 165 12.76 30.98 6.16
N GLN A 166 12.11 30.29 5.21
CA GLN A 166 12.63 29.13 4.48
C GLN A 166 13.07 29.49 3.05
N MET A 167 12.94 30.77 2.66
CA MET A 167 13.25 31.28 1.34
C MET A 167 14.75 31.60 1.27
N GLN A 168 15.48 30.89 0.41
CA GLN A 168 16.92 31.12 0.22
C GLN A 168 17.21 32.36 -0.63
N VAL A 169 16.31 32.72 -1.56
CA VAL A 169 16.39 33.89 -2.46
C VAL A 169 15.02 34.52 -2.58
#